data_AF-A0A8U0WDK4-F1
#
_entry.id   AF-A0A8U0WDK4-F1
#
_cell.length_a   1.000
_cell.length_b   1.000
_cell.length_c   1.000
_cell.angle_alpha   90.00
_cell.angle_beta   90.00
_cell.angle_gamma   90.00
#
_symmetry.space_group_name_H-M   'P 1'
#
loop_
_entity.id
_entity.type
_entity.pdbx_description
1 polymer ?
#
loop_
_entity_poly.entity_id
_entity_poly.type
_entity_poly.pdbx_seq_one_letter_code
_entity_poly.pdbx_strand_id
1 'polypeptide(L)'
;MKNELIEIASSQWGKLRDLYANKRIYSCSYNLLQTLIDCVKQTENFEVAIYALNDEWETDGTFIAKFSNGFYCNTLSDNFQRLLEALNCLDNTQEYWVSGCQERCTLTVKQHFLSCGLLEEEFRPEGTFWYHLPINEALAFKVE
;
A
#
# COMPACT_ATOMS: atom_id res chain seq x y z
N MET A 1 -15.66 9.32 -18.28
CA MET A 1 -16.01 9.15 -16.85
C MET A 1 -14.88 9.74 -16.03
N LYS A 2 -15.17 10.32 -14.87
CA LYS A 2 -14.15 10.84 -13.97
C LYS A 2 -13.64 9.68 -13.12
N ASN A 3 -12.32 9.52 -13.02
CA ASN A 3 -11.70 8.52 -12.15
C ASN A 3 -12.02 8.84 -10.67
N GLU A 4 -12.26 7.79 -9.88
CA GLU A 4 -12.50 7.90 -8.45
C GLU A 4 -11.92 6.72 -7.65
N LEU A 5 -11.68 6.96 -6.36
CA LEU A 5 -11.31 5.91 -5.42
C LEU A 5 -12.59 5.28 -4.85
N ILE A 6 -12.76 3.99 -5.12
CA ILE A 6 -13.86 3.19 -4.58
C ILE A 6 -13.30 2.30 -3.48
N GLU A 7 -13.94 2.31 -2.31
CA GLU A 7 -13.53 1.48 -1.19
C GLU A 7 -13.79 0.00 -1.48
N ILE A 8 -12.75 -0.81 -1.34
CA ILE A 8 -12.82 -2.26 -1.41
C ILE A 8 -13.41 -2.75 -0.09
N ALA A 9 -14.54 -3.47 -0.16
CA ALA A 9 -15.17 -4.01 1.02
C ALA A 9 -14.22 -4.89 1.83
N SER A 10 -14.27 -4.81 3.16
CA SER A 10 -13.39 -5.58 4.06
C SER A 10 -13.48 -7.10 3.87
N SER A 11 -14.63 -7.59 3.43
CA SER A 11 -14.84 -8.99 3.04
C SER A 11 -14.02 -9.43 1.82
N GLN A 12 -13.56 -8.49 0.99
CA GLN A 12 -12.74 -8.75 -0.21
C GLN A 12 -11.24 -8.56 0.03
N TRP A 13 -10.80 -8.00 1.16
CA TRP A 13 -9.37 -7.77 1.42
C TRP A 13 -8.54 -9.05 1.37
N GLY A 14 -9.11 -10.19 1.79
CA GLY A 14 -8.44 -11.49 1.65
C GLY A 14 -8.15 -11.86 0.19
N LYS A 15 -9.08 -11.56 -0.72
CA LYS A 15 -8.87 -11.78 -2.17
C LYS A 15 -7.76 -10.88 -2.71
N LEU A 16 -7.76 -9.59 -2.34
CA LEU A 16 -6.69 -8.67 -2.72
C LEU A 16 -5.33 -9.14 -2.21
N ARG A 17 -5.25 -9.54 -0.93
CA ARG A 17 -4.03 -10.12 -0.32
C ARG A 17 -3.52 -11.31 -1.13
N ASP A 18 -4.41 -12.20 -1.55
CA ASP A 18 -4.04 -13.44 -2.25
C ASP A 18 -3.47 -13.19 -3.65
N LEU A 19 -3.78 -12.05 -4.30
CA LEU A 19 -3.11 -11.64 -5.54
C LEU A 19 -1.61 -11.44 -5.37
N TYR A 20 -1.20 -11.03 -4.17
CA TYR A 20 0.20 -10.82 -3.79
C TYR A 20 0.89 -12.08 -3.25
N ALA A 21 0.16 -13.18 -3.08
CA ALA A 21 0.71 -14.45 -2.61
C ALA A 21 1.75 -15.02 -3.59
N ASN A 22 2.65 -15.85 -3.08
CA ASN A 22 3.67 -16.58 -3.85
C ASN A 22 4.70 -15.72 -4.63
N LYS A 23 4.72 -14.40 -4.40
CA LYS A 23 5.68 -13.50 -5.04
C LYS A 23 6.61 -12.89 -3.99
N ARG A 24 7.84 -13.42 -3.87
CA ARG A 24 8.83 -13.01 -2.86
C ARG A 24 9.04 -11.48 -2.81
N ILE A 25 9.10 -10.84 -3.98
CA ILE A 25 9.28 -9.39 -4.11
C ILE A 25 8.07 -8.58 -3.66
N TYR A 26 6.89 -9.19 -3.49
CA TYR A 26 5.68 -8.52 -3.02
C TYR A 26 5.21 -8.99 -1.64
N SER A 27 6.10 -9.67 -0.92
CA SER A 27 5.86 -10.12 0.46
C SER A 27 5.44 -8.96 1.38
N CYS A 28 5.96 -7.74 1.18
CA CYS A 28 5.55 -6.57 1.95
C CYS A 28 4.05 -6.25 1.82
N SER A 29 3.48 -6.30 0.61
CA SER A 29 2.04 -6.01 0.41
C SER A 29 1.17 -7.12 0.95
N TYR A 30 1.57 -8.38 0.73
CA TYR A 30 0.89 -9.52 1.33
C TYR A 30 0.85 -9.39 2.86
N ASN A 31 2.01 -9.15 3.49
CA ASN A 31 2.12 -9.02 4.93
C ASN A 31 1.35 -7.81 5.47
N LEU A 32 1.42 -6.65 4.80
CA LEU A 32 0.65 -5.47 5.18
C LEU A 32 -0.85 -5.79 5.16
N LEU A 33 -1.37 -6.31 4.06
CA LEU A 33 -2.79 -6.63 3.93
C LEU A 33 -3.23 -7.65 4.98
N GLN A 34 -2.40 -8.67 5.24
CA GLN A 34 -2.65 -9.63 6.32
C GLN A 34 -2.73 -8.93 7.69
N THR A 35 -1.77 -8.06 8.00
CA THR A 35 -1.75 -7.28 9.25
C THR A 35 -3.00 -6.42 9.39
N LEU A 36 -3.41 -5.70 8.33
CA LEU A 36 -4.61 -4.86 8.38
C LEU A 36 -5.88 -5.68 8.62
N ILE A 37 -6.00 -6.84 7.96
CA ILE A 37 -7.10 -7.79 8.18
C ILE A 37 -7.15 -8.24 9.64
N ASP A 38 -5.99 -8.57 10.22
CA ASP A 38 -5.92 -9.05 11.61
C ASP A 38 -6.19 -7.93 12.61
N CYS A 39 -5.68 -6.71 12.36
CA CYS A 39 -5.94 -5.53 13.18
C CYS A 39 -7.44 -5.20 13.23
N VAL A 40 -8.13 -5.18 12.10
CA VAL A 40 -9.58 -4.90 12.05
C VAL A 40 -10.39 -5.99 12.78
N LYS A 41 -9.92 -7.24 12.81
CA LYS A 41 -10.59 -8.32 13.54
C LYS A 41 -10.37 -8.25 15.06
N GLN A 42 -9.20 -7.78 15.49
CA GLN A 42 -8.78 -7.82 16.90
C GLN A 42 -9.04 -6.52 17.64
N THR A 43 -9.05 -5.39 16.94
CA THR A 43 -9.12 -4.07 17.53
C THR A 43 -10.44 -3.41 17.16
N GLU A 44 -11.27 -3.18 18.17
CA GLU A 44 -12.48 -2.36 18.02
C GLU A 44 -12.08 -0.94 17.60
N ASN A 45 -12.69 -0.42 16.54
CA ASN A 45 -12.44 0.93 15.97
C ASN A 45 -11.05 1.14 15.34
N PHE A 46 -10.41 0.10 14.79
CA PHE A 46 -9.23 0.31 13.95
C PHE A 46 -9.62 1.00 12.62
N GLU A 47 -9.29 2.29 12.50
CA GLU A 47 -9.63 3.10 11.33
C GLU A 47 -8.66 2.83 10.16
N VAL A 48 -9.12 2.04 9.21
CA VAL A 48 -8.43 1.77 7.95
C VAL A 48 -9.44 1.61 6.83
N ALA A 49 -9.09 2.09 5.64
CA ALA A 49 -9.84 1.87 4.42
C ALA A 49 -8.87 1.49 3.29
N ILE A 50 -9.31 0.59 2.41
CA ILE A 50 -8.53 0.17 1.24
C ILE A 50 -9.33 0.54 0.01
N TYR A 51 -8.69 1.23 -0.93
CA TYR A 51 -9.32 1.79 -2.12
C TYR A 51 -8.71 1.21 -3.39
N ALA A 52 -9.54 1.12 -4.43
CA ALA A 52 -9.16 0.83 -5.80
C ALA A 52 -9.62 1.97 -6.72
N LEU A 53 -8.90 2.16 -7.82
CA LEU A 53 -9.34 3.05 -8.90
C LEU A 53 -10.55 2.40 -9.60
N ASN A 54 -11.71 3.06 -9.54
CA ASN A 54 -12.94 2.61 -10.19
C ASN A 54 -13.35 1.14 -9.88
N ASP A 55 -13.01 0.62 -8.69
CA ASP A 55 -13.23 -0.78 -8.26
C ASP A 55 -12.52 -1.86 -9.13
N GLU A 56 -11.49 -1.46 -9.88
CA GLU A 56 -10.77 -2.35 -10.79
C GLU A 56 -9.41 -2.78 -10.20
N TRP A 57 -9.43 -3.58 -9.14
CA TRP A 57 -8.21 -4.08 -8.49
C TRP A 57 -7.92 -5.57 -8.75
N GLU A 58 -8.92 -6.36 -9.15
CA GLU A 58 -8.75 -7.82 -9.31
C GLU A 58 -7.75 -8.20 -10.41
N THR A 59 -7.56 -7.33 -11.39
CA THR A 59 -6.74 -7.60 -12.59
C THR A 59 -5.26 -7.30 -12.38
N ASP A 60 -4.95 -6.23 -11.64
CA ASP A 60 -3.61 -5.69 -11.52
C ASP A 60 -3.17 -5.50 -10.06
N GLY A 61 -4.02 -5.85 -9.09
CA GLY A 61 -3.77 -5.68 -7.67
C GLY A 61 -3.58 -4.23 -7.24
N THR A 62 -3.89 -3.22 -8.06
CA THR A 62 -3.63 -1.82 -7.70
C THR A 62 -4.51 -1.39 -6.53
N PHE A 63 -3.90 -0.92 -5.45
CA PHE A 63 -4.63 -0.43 -4.27
C PHE A 63 -3.92 0.71 -3.54
N ILE A 64 -4.71 1.47 -2.78
CA ILE A 64 -4.25 2.43 -1.76
C ILE A 64 -4.89 2.06 -0.43
N ALA A 65 -4.10 1.69 0.58
CA ALA A 65 -4.56 1.52 1.94
C ALA A 65 -4.29 2.80 2.73
N LYS A 66 -5.33 3.42 3.28
CA LYS A 66 -5.26 4.62 4.11
C LYS A 66 -5.47 4.24 5.57
N PHE A 67 -4.58 4.67 6.45
CA PHE A 67 -4.64 4.43 7.89
C PHE A 67 -4.07 5.64 8.62
N SER A 68 -4.79 6.14 9.62
CA SER A 68 -4.43 7.38 10.32
C SER A 68 -4.16 8.55 9.34
N ASN A 69 -3.04 9.25 9.49
CA ASN A 69 -2.55 10.33 8.62
C ASN A 69 -1.64 9.86 7.47
N GLY A 70 -1.65 8.56 7.16
CA GLY A 70 -0.76 7.98 6.16
C GLY A 70 -1.46 7.08 5.16
N PHE A 71 -0.71 6.70 4.14
CA PHE A 71 -1.13 5.66 3.23
C PHE A 71 0.03 4.75 2.80
N TYR A 72 -0.36 3.56 2.37
CA TYR A 72 0.47 2.62 1.63
C TYR A 72 -0.18 2.41 0.26
N CYS A 73 0.62 2.23 -0.78
CA CYS A 73 0.10 1.87 -2.10
C CYS A 73 0.99 0.83 -2.79
N ASN A 74 0.37 0.01 -3.64
CA ASN A 74 1.11 -0.87 -4.54
C ASN A 74 0.25 -1.29 -5.74
N THR A 75 0.88 -1.96 -6.71
CA THR A 75 0.24 -2.55 -7.90
C THR A 75 1.05 -3.76 -8.36
N LEU A 76 0.44 -4.84 -8.86
CA LEU A 76 1.16 -5.95 -9.50
C LEU A 76 1.50 -5.67 -10.97
N SER A 77 1.03 -4.54 -11.52
CA SER A 77 1.34 -4.09 -12.88
C SER A 77 2.76 -3.56 -13.00
N ASP A 78 3.39 -3.79 -14.16
CA ASP A 78 4.61 -3.09 -14.56
C ASP A 78 4.31 -1.70 -15.15
N ASN A 79 3.05 -1.44 -15.51
CA ASN A 79 2.55 -0.13 -15.91
C ASN A 79 1.92 0.59 -14.69
N PHE A 80 2.58 1.63 -14.22
CA PHE A 80 2.20 2.40 -13.03
C PHE A 80 1.17 3.50 -13.29
N GLN A 81 0.68 3.66 -14.53
CA GLN A 81 -0.29 4.70 -14.86
C GLN A 81 -1.56 4.62 -14.02
N ARG A 82 -2.09 3.41 -13.78
CA ARG A 82 -3.27 3.20 -12.93
C ARG A 82 -3.01 3.58 -11.48
N LEU A 83 -1.82 3.26 -10.96
CA LEU A 83 -1.42 3.67 -9.62
C LEU A 83 -1.34 5.21 -9.52
N LEU A 84 -0.76 5.87 -10.52
CA LEU A 84 -0.70 7.33 -10.57
C LEU A 84 -2.09 7.97 -10.60
N GLU A 85 -3.00 7.43 -11.41
CA GLU A 85 -4.38 7.90 -11.49
C GLU A 85 -5.13 7.70 -10.17
N ALA A 86 -4.91 6.59 -9.47
CA ALA A 86 -5.44 6.35 -8.14
C ALA A 86 -4.92 7.38 -7.13
N LEU A 87 -3.61 7.63 -7.12
CA LEU A 87 -2.99 8.64 -6.24
C LEU A 87 -3.55 10.04 -6.51
N ASN A 88 -3.73 10.41 -7.78
CA ASN A 88 -4.30 11.71 -8.17
C ASN A 88 -5.76 11.91 -7.78
N CYS A 89 -6.44 10.86 -7.28
CA CYS A 89 -7.77 10.95 -6.71
C CYS A 89 -7.76 11.21 -5.19
N LEU A 90 -6.60 11.23 -4.54
CA LEU A 90 -6.46 11.61 -3.13
C LEU A 90 -6.78 13.09 -2.91
N ASP A 91 -7.24 13.43 -1.70
CA ASP A 91 -7.51 14.80 -1.29
C ASP A 91 -6.18 15.55 -1.12
N ASN A 92 -5.85 16.39 -2.09
CA ASN A 92 -4.62 17.18 -2.10
C ASN A 92 -4.58 18.33 -1.07
N THR A 93 -5.63 18.51 -0.27
CA THR A 93 -5.62 19.46 0.85
C THR A 93 -5.13 18.84 2.15
N GLN A 94 -4.94 17.51 2.19
CA GLN A 94 -4.44 16.77 3.35
C GLN A 94 -2.94 16.51 3.26
N GLU A 95 -2.26 16.58 4.40
CA GLU A 95 -0.89 16.07 4.53
C GLU A 95 -0.91 14.55 4.68
N TYR A 96 -0.10 13.86 3.88
CA TYR A 96 -0.01 12.39 3.89
C TYR A 96 1.41 11.91 4.20
N TRP A 97 1.52 10.98 5.15
CA TRP A 97 2.73 10.19 5.34
C TRP A 97 2.69 8.95 4.44
N VAL A 98 3.57 8.89 3.44
CA VAL A 98 3.72 7.68 2.63
C VAL A 98 4.64 6.71 3.35
N SER A 99 4.09 5.56 3.75
CA SER A 99 4.82 4.59 4.58
C SER A 99 4.98 3.25 3.87
N GLY A 100 6.21 2.72 3.89
CA GLY A 100 6.48 1.31 3.55
C GLY A 100 6.26 0.91 2.08
N CYS A 101 5.96 1.85 1.18
CA CYS A 101 5.79 1.53 -0.24
C CYS A 101 7.07 0.94 -0.83
N GLN A 102 6.93 0.04 -1.80
CA GLN A 102 8.08 -0.57 -2.47
C GLN A 102 8.84 0.46 -3.31
N GLU A 103 10.16 0.30 -3.42
CA GLU A 103 11.04 1.20 -4.17
C GLU A 103 10.56 1.46 -5.61
N ARG A 104 10.00 0.45 -6.27
CA ARG A 104 9.44 0.60 -7.63
C ARG A 104 8.25 1.57 -7.72
N CYS A 105 7.53 1.80 -6.62
CA CYS A 105 6.43 2.75 -6.55
C CYS A 105 6.93 4.18 -6.30
N THR A 106 8.19 4.37 -5.86
CA THR A 106 8.72 5.67 -5.42
C THR A 106 8.64 6.74 -6.50
N LEU A 107 8.95 6.40 -7.76
CA LEU A 107 8.87 7.37 -8.86
C LEU A 107 7.43 7.83 -9.13
N THR A 108 6.47 6.91 -9.07
CA THR A 108 5.06 7.22 -9.26
C THR A 108 4.48 8.05 -8.12
N VAL A 109 4.87 7.73 -6.88
CA VAL A 109 4.53 8.53 -5.70
C VAL A 109 5.13 9.94 -5.80
N LYS A 110 6.41 10.05 -6.20
CA LYS A 110 7.05 11.36 -6.45
C LYS A 110 6.27 12.16 -7.49
N GLN A 111 5.94 11.53 -8.61
CA GLN A 111 5.19 12.18 -9.70
C GLN A 111 3.83 12.72 -9.24
N HIS A 112 3.10 11.98 -8.40
CA HIS A 112 1.86 12.46 -7.80
C HIS A 112 2.09 13.75 -7.01
N PHE A 113 3.03 13.77 -6.05
CA PHE A 113 3.24 14.95 -5.21
C PHE A 113 3.77 16.16 -5.98
N LEU A 114 4.64 15.95 -6.98
CA LEU A 114 5.08 17.02 -7.87
C LEU A 114 3.88 17.64 -8.61
N SER A 115 2.93 16.83 -9.06
CA SER A 115 1.69 17.32 -9.70
C SER A 115 0.77 18.08 -8.73
N CYS A 116 0.89 17.82 -7.42
CA CYS A 116 0.21 18.55 -6.36
C CYS A 116 0.95 19.82 -5.91
N GLY A 117 2.11 20.13 -6.52
CA GLY A 117 2.87 21.34 -6.26
C GLY A 117 4.05 21.20 -5.28
N LEU A 118 4.38 19.97 -4.85
CA LEU A 118 5.62 19.72 -4.11
C LEU A 118 6.83 20.04 -5.00
N LEU A 119 7.84 20.72 -4.46
CA LEU A 119 9.08 20.96 -5.19
C LEU A 119 9.95 19.70 -5.23
N GLU A 120 10.78 19.57 -6.26
CA GLU A 120 11.61 18.38 -6.43
C GLU A 120 12.62 18.19 -5.29
N GLU A 121 13.19 19.29 -4.80
CA GLU A 121 14.11 19.33 -3.66
C GLU A 121 13.47 18.99 -2.31
N GLU A 122 12.14 19.04 -2.23
CA GLU A 122 11.38 18.70 -1.02
C GLU A 122 11.09 17.20 -0.94
N PHE A 123 11.16 16.48 -2.05
CA PHE A 123 10.96 15.03 -2.08
C PHE A 123 12.19 14.30 -1.53
N ARG A 124 12.08 13.80 -0.29
CA ARG A 124 13.16 13.10 0.43
C ARG A 124 12.76 11.66 0.73
N PRO A 125 13.09 10.68 -0.14
CA PRO A 125 12.79 9.29 0.14
C PRO A 125 13.75 8.74 1.21
N GLU A 126 13.20 8.14 2.25
CA GLU A 126 13.96 7.34 3.22
C GLU A 126 13.76 5.85 2.94
N GLY A 127 14.88 5.12 2.84
CA GLY A 127 14.87 3.68 2.57
C GLY A 127 14.81 2.86 3.86
N THR A 128 14.06 1.76 3.84
CA THR A 128 14.07 0.74 4.91
C THR A 128 14.36 -0.62 4.31
N PHE A 129 15.29 -1.37 4.91
CA PHE A 129 15.59 -2.74 4.50
C PHE A 129 14.69 -3.74 5.22
N TRP A 130 14.06 -4.61 4.44
CA TRP A 130 13.25 -5.71 4.97
C TRP A 130 14.06 -7.00 4.94
N TYR A 131 14.32 -7.55 6.12
CA TYR A 131 14.99 -8.83 6.27
C TYR A 131 13.96 -9.95 6.40
N HIS A 132 14.22 -11.07 5.74
CA HIS A 132 13.41 -12.27 5.86
C HIS A 132 14.08 -13.25 6.80
N LEU A 133 13.39 -13.61 7.89
CA LEU A 133 13.79 -14.66 8.81
C LEU A 133 12.79 -15.83 8.71
N PRO A 134 13.22 -17.03 8.31
CA PRO A 134 12.35 -18.21 8.30
C PRO A 134 11.75 -18.48 9.68
N ILE A 135 10.49 -18.91 9.73
CA ILE A 135 9.77 -19.09 11.00
C ILE A 135 10.43 -20.13 11.92
N ASN A 136 11.00 -21.19 11.35
CA ASN A 136 11.75 -22.20 12.11
C ASN A 136 13.01 -21.62 12.77
N GLU A 137 13.67 -20.65 12.13
CA GLU A 137 14.82 -19.94 12.71
C GLU A 137 14.37 -18.94 13.77
N ALA A 138 13.28 -18.21 13.50
CA ALA A 138 12.70 -17.28 14.47
C ALA A 138 12.28 -17.98 15.78
N LEU A 139 11.66 -19.15 15.69
CA LEU A 139 11.23 -19.95 16.84
C LEU A 139 12.40 -20.62 17.58
N ALA A 140 13.55 -20.77 16.93
CA ALA A 140 14.75 -21.31 17.56
C ALA A 140 15.53 -20.25 18.37
N PHE A 141 15.16 -18.97 18.27
CA PHE A 141 15.83 -17.87 18.96
C PHE A 141 15.64 -18.01 20.49
N LYS A 142 16.74 -18.13 21.22
CA LYS A 142 16.76 -18.12 22.68
C LYS A 142 17.35 -16.79 23.13
N VAL A 143 16.61 -16.06 23.97
CA VAL A 143 17.14 -14.88 24.65
C VAL A 143 18.03 -15.38 25.79
N GLU A 144 19.30 -14.97 25.79
CA GLU A 144 20.23 -15.19 26.91
C GLU A 144 19.89 -14.31 28.11
#